data_AF-A0A257RVP4-F1
#
_entry.id   AF-A0A257RVP4-F1
#
_cell.length_a   1.000
_cell.length_b   1.000
_cell.length_c   1.000
_cell.angle_alpha   90.00
_cell.angle_beta   90.00
_cell.angle_gamma   90.00
#
_symmetry.space_group_name_H-M   'P 1'
#
loop_
_entity.id
_entity.type
_entity.pdbx_description
1 polymer ?
#
loop_
_entity_poly.entity_id
_entity_poly.type
_entity_poly.pdbx_seq_one_letter_code
_entity_poly.pdbx_strand_id
1 'polypeptide(L)'
;MALLIGILAAGLAICEMGEKSAQNDYIAKQIAVNDTWSFYQAKAIKADIATAQAQVLKALSSNSADPALATAARAAEARAQHETSDPDGGEGKAQLKAQAEHQTEARDHQLERYHQLEVVVGLLQIAIVLASVSVVTEVAAFGLVAVLLGGLSFLGGVVVMAFI
;
A
#
# COMPACT_ATOMS: atom_id res chain seq x y z
N MET A 1 -8.87 10.97 -39.70
CA MET A 1 -9.35 10.72 -38.33
C MET A 1 -9.30 9.25 -37.91
N ALA A 2 -9.66 8.27 -38.76
CA ALA A 2 -9.52 6.85 -38.40
C ALA A 2 -8.08 6.45 -37.98
N LEU A 3 -7.07 6.96 -38.70
CA LEU A 3 -5.66 6.72 -38.36
C LEU A 3 -5.25 7.38 -37.02
N LEU A 4 -5.86 8.51 -36.66
CA LEU A 4 -5.64 9.18 -35.38
C LEU A 4 -6.20 8.35 -34.21
N ILE A 5 -7.40 7.78 -34.36
CA ILE A 5 -7.98 6.86 -33.38
C ILE A 5 -7.06 5.66 -33.16
N GLY A 6 -6.51 5.09 -34.24
CA GLY A 6 -5.56 3.98 -34.15
C GLY A 6 -4.28 4.33 -33.37
N ILE A 7 -3.72 5.53 -33.59
CA ILE A 7 -2.55 6.01 -32.84
C ILE A 7 -2.88 6.21 -31.36
N LEU A 8 -4.01 6.86 -31.05
CA LEU A 8 -4.45 7.07 -29.67
C LEU A 8 -4.72 5.75 -28.95
N ALA A 9 -5.32 4.78 -29.63
CA ALA A 9 -5.57 3.44 -29.10
C ALA A 9 -4.26 2.67 -28.83
N ALA A 10 -3.26 2.80 -29.70
CA ALA A 10 -1.94 2.22 -29.45
C ALA A 10 -1.26 2.86 -28.22
N GLY A 11 -1.37 4.19 -28.07
CA GLY A 11 -0.88 4.90 -26.89
C GLY A 11 -1.60 4.47 -25.61
N LEU A 12 -2.94 4.36 -25.67
CA LEU A 12 -3.78 3.85 -24.58
C LEU A 12 -3.33 2.46 -24.13
N ALA A 13 -3.12 1.53 -25.07
CA ALA A 13 -2.73 0.17 -24.74
C ALA A 13 -1.39 0.11 -23.98
N ILE A 14 -0.43 0.99 -24.33
CA ILE A 14 0.85 1.09 -23.62
C ILE A 14 0.63 1.64 -22.20
N CYS A 15 -0.16 2.71 -22.06
CA CYS A 15 -0.48 3.31 -20.77
C CYS A 15 -1.24 2.34 -19.84
N GLU A 16 -2.22 1.61 -20.37
CA GLU A 16 -2.99 0.59 -19.63
C GLU A 16 -2.10 -0.57 -19.14
N MET A 17 -1.12 -1.00 -19.94
CA MET A 17 -0.13 -1.99 -19.50
C MET A 17 0.68 -1.48 -18.30
N GLY A 18 1.13 -0.22 -18.34
CA GLY A 18 1.84 0.40 -17.22
C GLY A 18 0.97 0.55 -15.98
N GLU A 19 -0.27 1.03 -16.16
CA GLU A 19 -1.24 1.18 -15.08
C GLU A 19 -1.46 -0.15 -14.36
N LYS A 20 -1.71 -1.22 -15.11
CA LYS A 20 -1.94 -2.56 -14.56
C LYS A 20 -0.71 -3.13 -13.86
N SER A 21 0.49 -2.87 -14.40
CA SER A 21 1.73 -3.22 -13.71
C SER A 21 1.86 -2.49 -12.38
N ALA A 22 1.59 -1.18 -12.36
CA ALA A 22 1.66 -0.37 -11.15
C ALA A 22 0.64 -0.83 -10.10
N GLN A 23 -0.58 -1.15 -10.54
CA GLN A 23 -1.63 -1.71 -9.69
C GLN A 23 -1.23 -3.04 -9.06
N ASN A 24 -0.66 -3.97 -9.83
CA ASN A 24 -0.22 -5.27 -9.33
C ASN A 24 0.87 -5.12 -8.26
N ASP A 25 1.87 -4.28 -8.52
CA ASP A 25 2.94 -4.00 -7.56
C ASP A 25 2.39 -3.33 -6.28
N TYR A 26 1.43 -2.41 -6.43
CA TYR A 26 0.77 -1.78 -5.28
C TYR A 26 0.04 -2.84 -4.43
N ILE A 27 -0.73 -3.73 -5.06
CA ILE A 27 -1.44 -4.81 -4.36
C ILE A 27 -0.44 -5.73 -3.66
N ALA A 28 0.64 -6.13 -4.32
CA ALA A 28 1.66 -6.98 -3.73
C ALA A 28 2.30 -6.33 -2.49
N LYS A 29 2.67 -5.04 -2.57
CA LYS A 29 3.19 -4.29 -1.42
C LYS A 29 2.14 -4.12 -0.33
N GLN A 30 0.89 -3.86 -0.68
CA GLN A 30 -0.21 -3.71 0.26
C GLN A 30 -0.46 -5.02 1.05
N ILE A 31 -0.33 -6.18 0.41
CA ILE A 31 -0.39 -7.49 1.08
C ILE A 31 0.77 -7.62 2.08
N ALA A 32 2.02 -7.36 1.66
CA ALA A 32 3.18 -7.45 2.54
C ALA A 32 3.11 -6.50 3.76
N VAL A 33 2.62 -5.26 3.54
CA VAL A 33 2.34 -4.29 4.60
C VAL A 33 1.28 -4.84 5.57
N ASN A 34 0.20 -5.43 5.05
CA ASN A 34 -0.87 -5.99 5.87
C ASN A 34 -0.39 -7.17 6.72
N ASP A 35 0.42 -8.06 6.14
CA ASP A 35 1.02 -9.20 6.85
C ASP A 35 1.92 -8.71 7.99
N THR A 36 2.75 -7.69 7.73
CA THR A 36 3.64 -7.11 8.75
C THR A 36 2.86 -6.45 9.89
N TRP A 37 1.83 -5.67 9.56
CA TRP A 37 0.94 -5.07 10.58
C TRP A 37 0.15 -6.13 11.35
N SER A 38 -0.28 -7.21 10.70
CA SER A 38 -0.97 -8.33 11.34
C SER A 38 -0.04 -9.05 12.32
N PHE A 39 1.23 -9.26 11.94
CA PHE A 39 2.24 -9.84 12.83
C PHE A 39 2.56 -8.94 14.02
N TYR A 40 2.72 -7.63 13.80
CA TYR A 40 2.87 -6.64 14.86
C TYR A 40 1.69 -6.67 15.85
N GLN A 41 0.46 -6.67 15.34
CA GLN A 41 -0.76 -6.74 16.17
C GLN A 41 -0.85 -8.05 16.96
N ALA A 42 -0.54 -9.18 16.34
CA ALA A 42 -0.53 -10.48 17.01
C ALA A 42 0.51 -10.50 18.16
N LYS A 43 1.73 -10.02 17.91
CA LYS A 43 2.77 -9.88 18.95
C LYS A 43 2.34 -8.89 20.03
N ALA A 44 1.60 -7.84 19.65
CA ALA A 44 1.03 -6.90 20.62
C ALA A 44 0.02 -7.52 21.57
N ILE A 45 -0.94 -8.27 21.05
CA ILE A 45 -1.93 -8.98 21.86
C ILE A 45 -1.25 -9.98 22.80
N LYS A 46 -0.24 -10.74 22.33
CA LYS A 46 0.51 -11.67 23.18
C LYS A 46 1.21 -10.98 24.34
N ALA A 47 1.90 -9.88 24.07
CA ALA A 47 2.56 -9.08 25.09
C ALA A 47 1.56 -8.50 26.10
N ASP A 48 0.40 -8.03 25.64
CA ASP A 48 -0.63 -7.47 26.51
C ASP A 48 -1.26 -8.55 27.40
N ILE A 49 -1.54 -9.74 26.86
CA ILE A 49 -2.02 -10.89 27.65
C ILE A 49 -0.99 -11.31 28.69
N ALA A 50 0.29 -11.42 28.31
CA ALA A 50 1.37 -11.77 29.24
C ALA A 50 1.52 -10.72 30.36
N THR A 51 1.41 -9.44 30.01
CA THR A 51 1.46 -8.33 30.97
C THR A 51 0.27 -8.36 31.92
N ALA A 52 -0.94 -8.60 31.41
CA ALA A 52 -2.15 -8.71 32.23
C ALA A 52 -2.05 -9.89 33.21
N GLN A 53 -1.55 -11.06 32.75
CA GLN A 53 -1.28 -12.20 33.62
C GLN A 53 -0.27 -11.86 34.72
N ALA A 54 0.84 -11.21 34.37
CA ALA A 54 1.84 -10.79 35.34
C ALA A 54 1.26 -9.84 36.40
N GLN A 55 0.42 -8.88 35.99
CA GLN A 55 -0.25 -7.94 36.92
C GLN A 55 -1.20 -8.66 37.88
N VAL A 56 -1.99 -9.63 37.39
CA VAL A 56 -2.88 -10.43 38.24
C VAL A 56 -2.10 -11.26 39.26
N LEU A 57 -1.04 -11.96 38.82
CA LEU A 57 -0.20 -12.74 39.74
C LEU A 57 0.51 -11.84 40.76
N LYS A 58 0.98 -10.66 40.35
CA LYS A 58 1.60 -9.68 41.26
C LYS A 58 0.62 -9.20 42.32
N ALA A 59 -0.61 -8.85 41.92
CA ALA A 59 -1.66 -8.45 42.85
C ALA A 59 -1.98 -9.57 43.86
N LEU A 60 -2.09 -10.81 43.38
CA LEU A 60 -2.34 -11.97 44.25
C LEU A 60 -1.18 -12.27 45.20
N SER A 61 0.07 -12.19 44.72
CA SER A 61 1.28 -12.38 45.55
C SER A 61 1.47 -11.28 46.59
N SER A 62 0.93 -10.08 46.36
CA SER A 62 1.00 -8.97 47.32
C SER A 62 0.03 -9.15 48.49
N ASN A 63 -1.02 -9.97 48.30
CA ASN A 63 -2.06 -10.25 49.29
C ASN A 63 -1.86 -11.57 50.05
N SER A 64 -0.81 -12.34 49.69
CA SER A 64 -0.53 -13.66 50.24
C SER A 64 0.97 -13.82 50.54
N ALA A 65 1.34 -14.30 51.73
CA ALA A 65 2.74 -14.53 52.10
C ALA A 65 3.34 -15.83 51.51
N ASP A 66 2.75 -16.37 50.43
CA ASP A 66 3.17 -17.63 49.81
C ASP A 66 4.37 -17.39 48.86
N PRO A 67 5.55 -17.96 49.15
CA PRO A 67 6.72 -17.82 48.29
C PRO A 67 6.53 -18.42 46.88
N ALA A 68 5.62 -19.38 46.68
CA ALA A 68 5.34 -19.95 45.37
C ALA A 68 4.59 -18.97 44.44
N LEU A 69 3.73 -18.11 45.00
CA LEU A 69 3.06 -17.05 44.24
C LEU A 69 4.03 -15.94 43.84
N ALA A 70 4.99 -15.62 44.70
CA ALA A 70 6.02 -14.62 44.41
C ALA A 70 6.99 -15.07 43.29
N THR A 71 7.35 -16.35 43.23
CA THR A 71 8.17 -16.89 42.14
C THR A 71 7.39 -16.94 40.82
N ALA A 72 6.11 -17.34 40.86
CA ALA A 72 5.24 -17.34 39.68
C ALA A 72 5.02 -15.93 39.12
N ALA A 73 4.84 -14.91 39.97
CA ALA A 73 4.73 -13.51 39.56
C ALA A 73 5.99 -13.01 38.85
N ARG A 74 7.19 -13.29 39.38
CA ARG A 74 8.46 -12.93 38.74
C ARG A 74 8.67 -13.64 37.40
N ALA A 75 8.28 -14.91 37.29
CA ALA A 75 8.36 -15.65 36.03
C ALA A 75 7.40 -15.07 34.97
N ALA A 76 6.20 -14.65 35.38
CA ALA A 76 5.24 -13.99 34.50
C ALA A 76 5.73 -12.60 34.04
N GLU A 77 6.36 -11.82 34.92
CA GLU A 77 6.99 -10.54 34.55
C GLU A 77 8.13 -10.73 33.54
N ALA A 78 9.01 -11.70 33.76
CA ALA A 78 10.09 -12.02 32.82
C ALA A 78 9.55 -12.44 31.44
N ARG A 79 8.47 -13.24 31.42
CA ARG A 79 7.79 -13.62 30.18
C ARG A 79 7.18 -12.42 29.46
N ALA A 80 6.51 -11.52 30.18
CA ALA A 80 5.93 -10.30 29.59
C ALA A 80 6.99 -9.37 28.98
N GLN A 81 8.16 -9.25 29.62
CA GLN A 81 9.29 -8.49 29.09
C GLN A 81 9.86 -9.12 27.83
N HIS A 82 10.00 -10.44 27.78
CA HIS A 82 10.48 -11.17 26.61
C HIS A 82 9.53 -11.07 25.40
N GLU A 83 8.21 -11.10 25.62
CA GLU A 83 7.22 -10.90 24.54
C GLU A 83 7.20 -9.45 24.00
N THR A 84 7.64 -8.49 24.82
CA THR A 84 7.68 -7.06 24.46
C THR A 84 8.98 -6.67 23.76
N SER A 85 10.10 -7.05 24.36
CA SER A 85 11.45 -6.85 23.86
C SER A 85 11.93 -8.22 23.44
N ASP A 86 11.80 -8.53 22.15
CA ASP A 86 12.34 -9.75 21.54
C ASP A 86 13.82 -9.46 21.19
N PRO A 87 14.78 -9.70 22.11
CA PRO A 87 16.14 -9.16 22.01
C PRO A 87 17.00 -10.03 21.07
N ASP A 88 16.61 -11.29 20.88
CA ASP A 88 17.37 -12.30 20.16
C ASP A 88 16.82 -12.54 18.74
N GLY A 89 15.54 -12.23 18.48
CA GLY A 89 14.88 -12.54 17.20
C GLY A 89 14.92 -11.44 16.12
N GLY A 90 15.30 -10.21 16.47
CA GLY A 90 15.25 -9.08 15.52
C GLY A 90 13.83 -8.66 15.09
N GLU A 91 12.81 -9.20 15.74
CA GLU A 91 11.39 -8.93 15.52
C GLU A 91 10.77 -8.21 16.73
N GLY A 92 11.51 -7.31 17.36
CA GLY A 92 10.96 -6.49 18.43
C GLY A 92 9.77 -5.67 17.93
N LYS A 93 8.78 -5.41 18.79
CA LYS A 93 7.59 -4.59 18.45
C LYS A 93 7.96 -3.29 17.72
N ALA A 94 9.01 -2.60 18.19
CA ALA A 94 9.48 -1.36 17.60
C ALA A 94 10.10 -1.55 16.20
N GLN A 95 10.83 -2.65 15.98
CA GLN A 95 11.43 -2.98 14.69
C GLN A 95 10.35 -3.37 13.67
N LEU A 96 9.36 -4.18 14.08
CA LEU A 96 8.22 -4.55 13.25
C LEU A 96 7.38 -3.34 12.86
N LYS A 97 7.15 -2.42 13.81
CA LYS A 97 6.45 -1.16 13.54
C LYS A 97 7.22 -0.31 12.52
N ALA A 98 8.52 -0.08 12.74
CA ALA A 98 9.35 0.70 11.82
C ALA A 98 9.42 0.05 10.43
N GLN A 99 9.51 -1.28 10.37
CA GLN A 99 9.49 -2.04 9.13
C GLN A 99 8.13 -1.91 8.41
N ALA A 100 7.01 -1.96 9.14
CA ALA A 100 5.68 -1.78 8.57
C ALA A 100 5.50 -0.34 8.04
N GLU A 101 5.99 0.67 8.76
CA GLU A 101 5.97 2.07 8.32
C GLU A 101 6.79 2.27 7.04
N HIS A 102 8.02 1.77 6.98
CA HIS A 102 8.86 1.86 5.78
C HIS A 102 8.25 1.13 4.57
N GLN A 103 7.65 -0.04 4.79
CA GLN A 103 6.93 -0.74 3.71
C GLN A 103 5.67 0.03 3.27
N THR A 104 5.02 0.76 4.17
CA THR A 104 3.85 1.60 3.89
C THR A 104 4.24 2.76 2.98
N GLU A 105 5.36 3.43 3.25
CA GLU A 105 5.90 4.48 2.36
C GLU A 105 6.21 3.93 0.96
N ALA A 106 6.87 2.76 0.88
CA ALA A 106 7.18 2.13 -0.39
C ALA A 106 5.93 1.70 -1.18
N ARG A 107 4.83 1.36 -0.49
CA ARG A 107 3.52 1.10 -1.08
C ARG A 107 2.89 2.39 -1.59
N ASP A 108 2.94 3.47 -0.81
CA ASP A 108 2.31 4.75 -1.15
C ASP A 108 2.92 5.37 -2.40
N HIS A 109 4.23 5.22 -2.58
CA HIS A 109 4.89 5.60 -3.83
C HIS A 109 4.30 4.85 -5.04
N GLN A 110 3.98 3.56 -4.89
CA GLN A 110 3.40 2.77 -5.98
C GLN A 110 1.93 3.13 -6.22
N LEU A 111 1.20 3.50 -5.17
CA LEU A 111 -0.16 4.00 -5.27
C LEU A 111 -0.22 5.31 -6.06
N GLU A 112 0.73 6.22 -5.85
CA GLU A 112 0.83 7.48 -6.59
C GLU A 112 1.04 7.23 -8.09
N ARG A 113 2.00 6.36 -8.45
CA ARG A 113 2.22 5.94 -9.85
C ARG A 113 0.95 5.41 -10.49
N TYR A 114 0.29 4.49 -9.80
CA TYR A 114 -0.95 3.88 -10.27
C TYR A 114 -2.03 4.94 -10.53
N HIS A 115 -2.27 5.83 -9.58
CA HIS A 115 -3.31 6.85 -9.69
C HIS A 115 -3.05 7.85 -10.84
N GLN A 116 -1.79 8.22 -11.05
CA GLN A 116 -1.42 9.10 -12.17
C GLN A 116 -1.64 8.42 -13.53
N LEU A 117 -1.31 7.13 -13.64
CA LEU A 117 -1.55 6.36 -14.87
C LEU A 117 -3.04 6.15 -15.13
N GLU A 118 -3.85 5.94 -14.10
CA GLU A 118 -5.31 5.86 -14.20
C GLU A 118 -5.90 7.14 -14.81
N VAL A 119 -5.43 8.32 -14.38
CA VAL A 119 -5.82 9.60 -14.98
C VAL A 119 -5.40 9.69 -16.45
N VAL A 120 -4.18 9.27 -16.78
CA VAL A 120 -3.69 9.27 -18.17
C VAL A 120 -4.54 8.38 -19.08
N VAL A 121 -4.82 7.16 -18.63
CA VAL A 121 -5.65 6.18 -19.35
C VAL A 121 -7.06 6.73 -19.55
N GLY A 122 -7.67 7.28 -18.50
CA GLY A 122 -9.00 7.90 -18.58
C GLY A 122 -9.05 9.07 -19.59
N LEU A 123 -8.04 9.94 -19.60
CA LEU A 123 -7.99 11.04 -20.56
C LEU A 123 -7.76 10.58 -22.01
N LEU A 124 -6.96 9.53 -22.22
CA LEU A 124 -6.79 8.91 -23.55
C LEU A 124 -8.10 8.30 -24.06
N GLN A 125 -8.87 7.65 -23.19
CA GLN A 125 -10.20 7.15 -23.54
C GLN A 125 -11.15 8.28 -23.95
N ILE A 126 -11.16 9.39 -23.20
CA ILE A 126 -11.94 10.59 -23.56
C ILE A 126 -11.50 11.16 -24.92
N ALA A 127 -10.19 11.24 -25.17
CA ALA A 127 -9.66 11.70 -26.45
C ALA A 127 -10.12 10.81 -27.62
N ILE A 128 -10.15 9.49 -27.44
CA ILE A 128 -10.64 8.54 -28.45
C ILE A 128 -12.15 8.74 -28.71
N VAL A 129 -12.95 8.96 -27.66
CA VAL A 129 -14.38 9.25 -27.80
C VAL A 129 -14.60 10.55 -28.57
N LEU A 130 -13.87 11.62 -28.24
CA LEU A 130 -13.95 12.91 -28.95
C LEU A 130 -13.50 12.79 -30.41
N ALA A 131 -12.45 12.01 -30.70
CA ALA A 131 -12.02 11.72 -32.06
C ALA A 131 -13.12 10.99 -32.84
N SER A 132 -13.83 10.06 -32.20
CA SER A 132 -14.94 9.30 -32.79
C SER A 132 -16.14 10.22 -33.07
N VAL A 133 -16.49 11.12 -32.14
CA VAL A 133 -17.54 12.13 -32.34
C VAL A 133 -17.19 13.08 -33.49
N SER A 134 -15.93 13.50 -33.61
CA SER A 134 -15.47 14.35 -34.72
C SER A 134 -15.67 13.69 -36.09
N VAL A 135 -15.49 12.36 -36.18
CA VAL A 135 -15.75 11.60 -37.41
C VAL A 135 -17.24 11.60 -37.77
N VAL A 136 -18.10 11.36 -36.79
CA VAL A 136 -19.55 11.24 -37.01
C VAL A 136 -20.20 12.60 -37.30
N THR A 137 -19.78 13.64 -36.61
CA THR A 137 -20.36 14.99 -36.73
C THR A 137 -19.72 15.83 -37.82
N GLU A 138 -18.60 15.38 -38.39
CA GLU A 138 -17.76 16.13 -39.34
C GLU A 138 -17.26 17.48 -38.80
N VAL A 139 -17.35 17.71 -37.48
CA VAL A 139 -16.88 18.92 -36.82
C VAL A 139 -15.40 18.76 -36.44
N ALA A 140 -14.54 19.53 -37.12
CA ALA A 140 -13.09 19.49 -36.93
C ALA A 140 -12.62 19.93 -35.53
N ALA A 141 -13.41 20.75 -34.82
CA ALA A 141 -13.07 21.23 -33.48
C ALA A 141 -12.90 20.10 -32.47
N PHE A 142 -13.77 19.08 -32.50
CA PHE A 142 -13.65 17.91 -31.63
C PHE A 142 -12.38 17.09 -31.92
N GLY A 143 -11.98 17.01 -33.19
CA GLY A 143 -10.74 16.35 -33.60
C GLY A 143 -9.50 17.07 -33.07
N LEU A 144 -9.49 18.41 -33.09
CA LEU A 144 -8.40 19.20 -32.53
C LEU A 144 -8.28 19.00 -31.01
N VAL A 145 -9.41 19.03 -30.29
CA VAL A 145 -9.42 18.78 -28.84
C VAL A 145 -8.94 17.36 -28.53
N ALA A 146 -9.35 16.37 -29.32
CA ALA A 146 -8.88 15.00 -29.16
C ALA A 146 -7.36 14.87 -29.36
N VAL A 147 -6.79 15.55 -30.36
CA VAL A 147 -5.33 15.55 -30.59
C VAL A 147 -4.59 16.17 -29.41
N LEU A 148 -5.03 17.34 -28.96
CA LEU A 148 -4.37 18.06 -27.85
C LEU A 148 -4.46 17.25 -26.56
N LEU A 149 -5.65 16.79 -26.22
CA LEU A 149 -5.89 16.00 -25.02
C LEU A 149 -5.10 14.69 -25.06
N GLY A 150 -5.27 13.90 -26.13
CA GLY A 150 -4.61 12.61 -26.26
C GLY A 150 -3.08 12.72 -26.32
N GLY A 151 -2.56 13.74 -27.00
CA GLY A 151 -1.12 14.01 -27.05
C GLY A 151 -0.54 14.39 -25.68
N LEU A 152 -1.20 15.29 -24.95
CA LEU A 152 -0.78 15.68 -23.59
C LEU A 152 -0.85 14.50 -22.62
N SER A 153 -1.92 13.71 -22.69
CA SER A 153 -2.09 12.53 -21.85
C SER A 153 -1.03 11.47 -22.15
N PHE A 154 -0.75 11.18 -23.42
CA PHE A 154 0.30 10.22 -23.78
C PHE A 154 1.68 10.66 -23.29
N LEU A 155 2.03 11.94 -23.47
CA LEU A 155 3.27 12.51 -22.93
C LEU A 155 3.32 12.40 -21.40
N GLY A 156 2.22 12.71 -20.72
CA GLY A 156 2.09 12.53 -19.27
C GLY A 156 2.33 11.08 -18.86
N GLY A 157 1.73 10.11 -19.57
CA GLY A 157 1.94 8.68 -19.32
C GLY A 157 3.39 8.24 -19.45
N VAL A 158 4.08 8.72 -20.49
CA VAL A 158 5.52 8.44 -20.68
C VAL A 158 6.36 9.02 -19.53
N VAL A 159 6.04 10.24 -19.07
CA VAL A 159 6.74 10.86 -17.94
C VAL A 159 6.52 10.08 -16.64
N VAL A 160 5.27 9.70 -16.35
CA VAL A 160 4.94 8.90 -15.17
C VAL A 160 5.71 7.58 -15.24
N MET A 161 5.66 6.84 -16.34
CA MET A 161 6.40 5.58 -16.48
C MET A 161 7.93 5.73 -16.33
N ALA A 162 8.50 6.85 -16.77
CA ALA A 162 9.95 7.05 -16.80
C ALA A 162 10.54 7.55 -15.47
N PHE A 163 9.78 8.36 -14.71
CA PHE A 163 10.32 9.12 -13.58
C PHE A 163 9.68 8.85 -12.23
N ILE A 164 8.47 8.30 -12.22
CA ILE A 164 7.68 8.03 -11.02
C ILE A 164 7.52 6.54 -10.99
#